data_AF-V6S7K1-F1
#
_entry.id   AF-V6S7K1-F1
#
_cell.length_a   1.000
_cell.length_b   1.000
_cell.length_c   1.000
_cell.angle_alpha   90.00
_cell.angle_beta   90.00
_cell.angle_gamma   90.00
#
_symmetry.space_group_name_H-M   'P 1'
#
loop_
_entity.id
_entity.type
_entity.pdbx_description
1 polymer ?
#
loop_
_entity_poly.entity_id
_entity_poly.type
_entity_poly.pdbx_seq_one_letter_code
_entity_poly.pdbx_strand_id
1 'polypeptide(L)'
;MKKIFLLLVLFALNISAQEKFEFPLNENGQIIFTEIVPAEGKTKQDLYTNSKMFFVNTYKVTQDKIKQNAEASSVSGTQYSIMTVKINASDVKVKLFYTIDIYSKDNKYKYDIKNIFTKTEVSETPIEKMFDKTASEKAAQKPKAAETLKAYYAAINAEIENIKANIKKEMAKSSAAKSDW
;
A
#
# COMPACT_ATOMS: atom_id res chain seq x y z
N MET A 1 10.69 -51.78 -30.16
CA MET A 1 11.21 -50.66 -29.32
C MET A 1 11.39 -49.44 -30.23
N LYS A 2 11.11 -48.21 -29.76
CA LYS A 2 11.06 -46.92 -30.51
C LYS A 2 9.66 -46.39 -30.91
N LYS A 3 8.66 -46.33 -30.02
CA LYS A 3 7.45 -45.47 -30.25
C LYS A 3 6.84 -44.82 -29.00
N ILE A 4 7.53 -44.79 -27.87
CA ILE A 4 6.97 -44.26 -26.59
C ILE A 4 7.64 -42.95 -26.11
N PHE A 5 8.64 -42.42 -26.82
CA PHE A 5 9.39 -41.25 -26.35
C PHE A 5 8.81 -39.88 -26.76
N LEU A 6 7.72 -39.83 -27.54
CA LEU A 6 7.23 -38.57 -28.13
C LEU A 6 6.05 -37.90 -27.39
N LEU A 7 5.49 -38.51 -26.34
CA LEU A 7 4.32 -37.94 -25.65
C LEU A 7 4.63 -37.12 -24.38
N LEU A 8 5.89 -37.14 -23.91
CA LEU A 8 6.30 -36.47 -22.66
C LEU A 8 6.84 -35.04 -22.86
N VAL A 9 7.04 -34.59 -24.11
CA VAL A 9 7.62 -33.26 -24.40
C VAL A 9 6.54 -32.17 -24.53
N LEU A 10 5.27 -32.54 -24.76
CA LEU A 10 4.19 -31.56 -24.98
C LEU A 10 3.58 -30.98 -23.70
N PHE A 11 3.91 -31.52 -22.51
CA PHE A 11 3.39 -30.99 -21.24
C PHE A 11 4.27 -29.90 -20.61
N ALA A 12 5.47 -29.67 -21.14
CA ALA A 12 6.44 -28.73 -20.56
C ALA A 12 6.27 -27.26 -21.04
N LEU A 13 5.35 -26.97 -21.97
CA LEU A 13 5.31 -25.67 -22.67
C LEU A 13 4.20 -24.69 -22.24
N ASN A 14 3.42 -24.97 -21.18
CA ASN A 14 2.31 -24.08 -20.79
C ASN A 14 2.49 -23.32 -19.46
N ILE A 15 3.66 -23.36 -18.82
CA ILE A 15 3.91 -22.50 -17.65
C ILE A 15 4.62 -21.22 -18.08
N SER A 16 3.99 -20.46 -18.98
CA SER A 16 4.08 -19.00 -18.91
C SER A 16 2.93 -18.54 -18.04
N ALA A 17 3.01 -18.79 -16.73
CA ALA A 17 2.14 -18.11 -15.79
C ALA A 17 2.46 -16.62 -15.93
N GLN A 18 1.64 -15.90 -16.70
CA GLN A 18 1.72 -14.44 -16.76
C GLN A 18 1.61 -13.94 -15.32
N GLU A 19 2.68 -13.33 -14.80
CA GLU A 19 2.64 -12.71 -13.48
C GLU A 19 1.54 -11.66 -13.50
N LYS A 20 0.48 -11.91 -12.73
CA LYS A 20 -0.60 -10.96 -12.53
C LYS A 20 -0.21 -10.03 -11.39
N PHE A 21 -0.21 -8.74 -11.68
CA PHE A 21 -0.07 -7.69 -10.67
C PHE A 21 -1.47 -7.43 -10.10
N GLU A 22 -1.75 -7.99 -8.93
CA GLU A 22 -3.07 -7.90 -8.31
C GLU A 22 -3.04 -6.96 -7.11
N PHE A 23 -3.81 -5.88 -7.22
CA PHE A 23 -4.05 -4.96 -6.11
C PHE A 23 -5.48 -5.11 -5.59
N PRO A 24 -5.72 -4.90 -4.28
CA PRO A 24 -7.07 -4.86 -3.75
C PRO A 24 -7.83 -3.66 -4.35
N LEU A 25 -9.01 -3.93 -4.90
CA LEU A 25 -9.88 -2.92 -5.52
C LEU A 25 -11.15 -2.73 -4.67
N ASN A 26 -11.66 -1.50 -4.60
CA ASN A 26 -13.02 -1.26 -4.11
C ASN A 26 -14.07 -1.52 -5.20
N GLU A 27 -15.35 -1.35 -4.83
CA GLU A 27 -16.50 -1.48 -5.73
C GLU A 27 -16.44 -0.54 -6.95
N ASN A 28 -15.69 0.56 -6.85
CA ASN A 28 -15.50 1.52 -7.94
C ASN A 28 -14.25 1.21 -8.79
N GLY A 29 -13.56 0.09 -8.55
CA GLY A 29 -12.34 -0.29 -9.25
C GLY A 29 -11.09 0.52 -8.87
N GLN A 30 -11.12 1.23 -7.75
CA GLN A 30 -9.97 2.00 -7.24
C GLN A 30 -9.11 1.13 -6.32
N ILE A 31 -7.79 1.31 -6.37
CA ILE A 31 -6.90 0.56 -5.49
C ILE A 31 -7.00 1.12 -4.07
N ILE A 32 -7.35 0.24 -3.14
CA ILE A 32 -7.47 0.56 -1.72
C ILE A 32 -7.02 -0.62 -0.86
N PHE A 33 -6.16 -0.36 0.10
CA PHE A 33 -5.76 -1.35 1.10
C PHE A 33 -6.51 -1.06 2.39
N THR A 34 -7.47 -1.92 2.71
CA THR A 34 -8.30 -1.80 3.91
C THR A 34 -8.09 -2.98 4.84
N GLU A 35 -8.00 -2.72 6.14
CA GLU A 35 -8.05 -3.75 7.17
C GLU A 35 -8.84 -3.23 8.39
N ILE A 36 -9.64 -4.11 9.00
CA ILE A 36 -10.21 -3.90 10.32
C ILE A 36 -9.38 -4.71 11.31
N VAL A 37 -8.76 -4.03 12.26
CA VAL A 37 -7.84 -4.64 13.21
C VAL A 37 -8.46 -4.64 14.61
N PRO A 38 -8.60 -5.81 15.26
CA PRO A 38 -8.95 -5.90 16.67
C PRO A 38 -7.91 -5.21 17.55
N ALA A 39 -8.37 -4.53 18.59
CA ALA A 39 -7.56 -3.80 19.56
C ALA A 39 -8.20 -3.91 20.95
N GLU A 40 -8.32 -5.14 21.45
CA GLU A 40 -9.01 -5.45 22.70
C GLU A 40 -8.48 -4.61 23.87
N GLY A 41 -9.40 -4.10 24.70
CA GLY A 41 -9.08 -3.26 25.85
C GLY A 41 -8.72 -1.81 25.51
N LYS A 42 -8.77 -1.41 24.24
CA LYS A 42 -8.60 0.00 23.83
C LYS A 42 -9.94 0.68 23.66
N THR A 43 -10.09 1.87 24.24
CA THR A 43 -11.24 2.72 23.98
C THR A 43 -11.12 3.40 22.62
N LYS A 44 -12.26 3.81 22.06
CA LYS A 44 -12.33 4.67 20.87
C LYS A 44 -11.44 5.91 21.01
N GLN A 45 -11.41 6.52 22.20
CA GLN A 45 -10.63 7.72 22.46
C GLN A 45 -9.12 7.46 22.46
N ASP A 46 -8.69 6.32 23.00
CA ASP A 46 -7.27 5.90 22.95
C ASP A 46 -6.84 5.71 21.49
N LEU A 47 -7.63 4.97 20.71
CA LEU A 47 -7.33 4.69 19.30
C LEU A 47 -7.38 5.96 18.45
N TYR A 48 -8.33 6.86 18.69
CA TYR A 48 -8.38 8.17 18.03
C TYR A 48 -7.14 9.02 18.35
N THR A 49 -6.69 9.00 19.60
CA THR A 49 -5.45 9.69 20.00
C THR A 49 -4.22 9.08 19.35
N ASN A 50 -4.11 7.74 19.36
CA ASN A 50 -3.03 7.01 18.72
C ASN A 50 -3.01 7.25 17.19
N SER A 51 -4.17 7.39 16.56
CA SER A 51 -4.28 7.72 15.13
C SER A 51 -3.67 9.08 14.82
N LYS A 52 -3.89 10.10 15.66
CA LYS A 52 -3.20 11.40 15.50
C LYS A 52 -1.70 11.26 15.69
N MET A 53 -1.30 10.53 16.73
CA MET A 53 0.12 10.31 17.04
C MET A 53 0.84 9.52 15.95
N PHE A 54 0.15 8.66 15.21
CA PHE A 54 0.74 7.97 14.05
C PHE A 54 1.23 8.97 13.02
N PHE A 55 0.43 9.97 12.65
CA PHE A 55 0.86 10.98 11.69
C PHE A 55 2.00 11.85 12.22
N VAL A 56 1.93 12.25 13.49
CA VAL A 56 2.99 13.04 14.15
C VAL A 56 4.30 12.26 14.22
N ASN A 57 4.25 11.00 14.64
CA ASN A 57 5.44 10.21 14.92
C ASN A 57 6.09 9.66 13.64
N THR A 58 5.28 9.22 12.68
CA THR A 58 5.75 8.63 11.42
C THR A 58 6.14 9.70 10.41
N TYR A 59 5.30 10.72 10.22
CA TYR A 59 5.47 11.70 9.13
C TYR A 59 5.92 13.08 9.60
N LYS A 60 6.10 13.29 10.92
CA LYS A 60 6.48 14.58 11.51
C LYS A 60 5.52 15.71 11.12
N VAL A 61 4.25 15.35 10.90
CA VAL A 61 3.18 16.30 10.58
C VAL A 61 2.59 16.81 11.88
N THR A 62 2.41 18.12 11.97
CA THR A 62 1.79 18.76 13.13
C THR A 62 0.28 18.44 13.18
N GLN A 63 -0.31 18.37 14.37
CA GLN A 63 -1.71 17.92 14.51
C GLN A 63 -2.74 18.86 13.84
N ASP A 64 -2.38 20.12 13.60
CA ASP A 64 -3.20 21.09 12.86
C ASP A 64 -3.25 20.82 11.34
N LYS A 65 -2.29 20.06 10.80
CA LYS A 65 -2.20 19.73 9.37
C LYS A 65 -2.85 18.40 9.00
N ILE A 66 -3.30 17.62 9.98
CA ILE A 66 -4.07 16.39 9.76
C ILE A 66 -5.56 16.69 9.78
N LYS A 67 -6.31 16.06 8.87
CA LYS A 67 -7.76 16.21 8.83
C LYS A 67 -8.38 15.34 9.92
N GLN A 68 -9.09 15.97 10.84
CA GLN A 68 -9.71 15.31 11.99
C GLN A 68 -11.24 15.42 11.89
N ASN A 69 -11.94 14.33 12.14
CA ASN A 69 -13.39 14.31 12.28
C ASN A 69 -13.74 13.63 13.61
N ALA A 70 -14.11 14.44 14.61
CA ALA A 70 -14.42 13.96 15.95
C ALA A 70 -15.70 13.09 15.98
N GLU A 71 -16.72 13.47 15.21
CA GLU A 71 -18.01 12.75 15.13
C GLU A 71 -17.81 11.34 14.56
N ALA A 72 -17.07 11.23 13.47
CA ALA A 72 -16.72 9.95 12.86
C ALA A 72 -15.55 9.23 13.57
N SER A 73 -14.93 9.88 14.56
CA SER A 73 -13.72 9.41 15.26
C SER A 73 -12.63 8.95 14.28
N SER A 74 -12.37 9.78 13.26
CA SER A 74 -11.45 9.47 12.17
C SER A 74 -10.38 10.53 11.95
N VAL A 75 -9.18 10.09 11.55
CA VAL A 75 -8.05 10.95 11.19
C VAL A 75 -7.59 10.60 9.78
N SER A 76 -7.35 11.61 8.95
CA SER A 76 -6.94 11.46 7.56
C SER A 76 -5.74 12.34 7.23
N GLY A 77 -4.83 11.84 6.40
CA GLY A 77 -3.68 12.61 5.93
C GLY A 77 -3.10 12.07 4.62
N THR A 78 -2.80 12.98 3.70
CA THR A 78 -2.01 12.67 2.50
C THR A 78 -0.53 12.81 2.81
N GLN A 79 0.23 11.76 2.52
CA GLN A 79 1.65 11.66 2.82
C GLN A 79 2.41 11.14 1.61
N TYR A 80 3.73 11.10 1.74
CA TYR A 80 4.58 10.39 0.79
C TYR A 80 5.69 9.64 1.51
N SER A 81 6.19 8.61 0.84
CA SER A 81 7.46 7.97 1.17
C SER A 81 8.33 7.87 -0.07
N ILE A 82 9.62 7.58 0.14
CA ILE A 82 10.57 7.36 -0.94
C ILE A 82 10.84 5.86 -1.00
N MET A 83 10.37 5.22 -2.05
CA MET A 83 10.67 3.83 -2.36
C MET A 83 11.87 3.74 -3.31
N THR A 84 12.62 2.64 -3.22
CA THR A 84 13.69 2.31 -4.17
C THR A 84 13.17 1.29 -5.16
N VAL A 85 13.21 1.63 -6.45
CA VAL A 85 12.78 0.76 -7.54
C VAL A 85 14.00 0.40 -8.38
N LYS A 86 14.21 -0.89 -8.64
CA LYS A 86 15.29 -1.36 -9.50
C LYS A 86 14.88 -1.25 -10.97
N ILE A 87 15.53 -0.39 -11.73
CA ILE A 87 15.27 -0.16 -13.15
C ILE A 87 16.60 -0.32 -13.92
N ASN A 88 16.67 -1.27 -14.86
CA ASN A 88 17.88 -1.59 -15.61
C ASN A 88 19.11 -1.78 -14.70
N ALA A 89 18.97 -2.62 -13.65
CA ALA A 89 19.99 -2.88 -12.62
C ALA A 89 20.45 -1.65 -11.79
N SER A 90 19.81 -0.49 -11.94
CA SER A 90 20.09 0.71 -11.16
C SER A 90 18.97 0.96 -10.14
N ASP A 91 19.35 1.44 -8.96
CA ASP A 91 18.41 1.83 -7.92
C ASP A 91 17.90 3.25 -8.18
N VAL A 92 16.59 3.37 -8.39
CA VAL A 92 15.92 4.65 -8.65
C VAL A 92 15.03 5.00 -7.46
N LYS A 93 15.24 6.18 -6.87
CA LYS A 93 14.39 6.69 -5.80
C LYS A 93 13.11 7.30 -6.39
N VAL A 94 11.97 6.80 -5.97
CA VAL A 94 10.65 7.26 -6.43
C VAL A 94 9.82 7.69 -5.24
N LYS A 95 9.17 8.86 -5.33
CA LYS A 95 8.19 9.29 -4.34
C LYS A 95 6.85 8.60 -4.60
N LEU A 96 6.36 7.87 -3.62
CA LEU A 96 5.03 7.29 -3.60
C LEU A 96 4.15 8.14 -2.69
N PHE A 97 3.11 8.76 -3.26
CA PHE A 97 2.12 9.55 -2.53
C PHE A 97 0.88 8.70 -2.27
N TYR A 98 0.23 8.93 -1.14
CA TYR A 98 -0.96 8.20 -0.72
C TYR A 98 -1.74 8.95 0.34
N THR A 99 -3.03 8.64 0.47
CA THR A 99 -3.89 9.06 1.57
C THR A 99 -4.10 7.90 2.55
N ILE A 100 -3.92 8.18 3.84
CA ILE A 100 -4.26 7.24 4.92
C ILE A 100 -5.46 7.80 5.67
N ASP A 101 -6.52 7.00 5.80
CA ASP A 101 -7.63 7.25 6.71
C ASP A 101 -7.62 6.20 7.82
N ILE A 102 -7.77 6.63 9.09
CA ILE A 102 -7.88 5.74 10.24
C ILE A 102 -9.18 6.07 10.98
N TYR A 103 -9.99 5.05 11.24
CA TYR A 103 -11.29 5.13 11.90
C TYR A 103 -11.26 4.33 13.20
N SER A 104 -11.66 4.96 14.30
CA SER A 104 -11.58 4.37 15.63
C SER A 104 -12.96 3.97 16.15
N LYS A 105 -13.06 2.78 16.75
CA LYS A 105 -14.19 2.28 17.53
C LYS A 105 -13.67 1.59 18.80
N ASP A 106 -14.54 1.34 19.76
CA ASP A 106 -14.11 0.55 20.92
C ASP A 106 -13.64 -0.84 20.47
N ASN A 107 -12.51 -1.26 21.01
CA ASN A 107 -11.86 -2.55 20.77
C ASN A 107 -11.43 -2.84 19.33
N LYS A 108 -11.50 -1.87 18.40
CA LYS A 108 -11.06 -2.06 17.01
C LYS A 108 -10.85 -0.75 16.26
N TYR A 109 -10.02 -0.80 15.23
CA TYR A 109 -9.88 0.30 14.28
C TYR A 109 -9.92 -0.24 12.86
N LYS A 110 -10.26 0.64 11.91
CA LYS A 110 -10.12 0.39 10.47
C LYS A 110 -9.11 1.38 9.92
N TYR A 111 -8.28 0.96 8.98
CA TYR A 111 -7.53 1.90 8.17
C TYR A 111 -7.75 1.64 6.68
N ASP A 112 -7.65 2.70 5.89
CA ASP A 112 -7.69 2.68 4.43
C ASP A 112 -6.44 3.39 3.90
N ILE A 113 -5.67 2.75 3.02
CA ILE A 113 -4.58 3.38 2.26
C ILE A 113 -5.01 3.44 0.80
N LYS A 114 -5.17 4.64 0.25
CA LYS A 114 -5.80 4.89 -1.06
C LYS A 114 -5.20 6.11 -1.76
N ASN A 115 -5.73 6.42 -2.95
CA ASN A 115 -5.28 7.54 -3.78
C ASN A 115 -3.76 7.49 -3.98
N ILE A 116 -3.26 6.32 -4.41
CA ILE A 116 -1.83 6.05 -4.47
C ILE A 116 -1.31 6.47 -5.84
N PHE A 117 -0.27 7.30 -5.88
CA PHE A 117 0.31 7.76 -7.14
C PHE A 117 1.80 8.05 -7.01
N THR A 118 2.51 8.02 -8.13
CA THR A 118 3.86 8.57 -8.24
C THR A 118 3.81 9.95 -8.87
N LYS A 119 4.74 10.82 -8.50
CA LYS A 119 4.83 12.18 -9.05
C LYS A 119 6.22 12.45 -9.62
N THR A 120 6.24 13.00 -10.82
CA THR A 120 7.38 13.64 -11.46
C THR A 120 7.18 15.15 -11.49
N GLU A 121 8.15 15.93 -11.95
CA GLU A 121 8.00 17.39 -12.08
C GLU A 121 6.83 17.78 -13.00
N VAL A 122 6.51 16.95 -13.99
CA VAL A 122 5.57 17.26 -15.06
C VAL A 122 4.29 16.44 -15.03
N SER A 123 4.20 15.40 -14.20
CA SER A 123 3.03 14.52 -14.17
C SER A 123 2.85 13.75 -12.86
N GLU A 124 1.60 13.45 -12.55
CA GLU A 124 1.19 12.49 -11.52
C GLU A 124 0.63 11.25 -12.22
N THR A 125 1.06 10.07 -11.78
CA THR A 125 0.61 8.78 -12.33
C THR A 125 -0.03 7.95 -11.21
N PRO A 126 -1.38 7.85 -11.19
CA PRO A 126 -2.08 6.90 -10.33
C PRO A 126 -1.60 5.48 -10.59
N ILE A 127 -1.52 4.66 -9.54
CA ILE A 127 -1.07 3.27 -9.70
C ILE A 127 -2.07 2.44 -10.52
N GLU A 128 -3.36 2.77 -10.50
CA GLU A 128 -4.38 2.15 -11.34
C GLU A 128 -4.01 2.26 -12.82
N LYS A 129 -3.45 3.39 -13.24
CA LYS A 129 -2.99 3.62 -14.61
C LYS A 129 -1.66 2.91 -14.90
N MET A 130 -0.78 2.81 -13.90
CA MET A 130 0.50 2.12 -14.04
C MET A 130 0.32 0.61 -14.27
N PHE A 131 -0.69 0.03 -13.64
CA PHE A 131 -0.99 -1.41 -13.67
C PHE A 131 -2.26 -1.75 -14.46
N ASP A 132 -2.77 -0.83 -15.29
CA ASP A 132 -3.93 -1.14 -16.11
C ASP A 132 -3.65 -2.31 -17.06
N LYS A 133 -4.72 -2.93 -17.56
CA LYS A 133 -4.64 -4.10 -18.44
C LYS A 133 -3.76 -3.83 -19.67
N THR A 134 -3.84 -2.62 -20.23
CA THR A 134 -3.08 -2.24 -21.43
C THR A 134 -1.58 -2.10 -21.12
N ALA A 135 -1.23 -1.52 -19.98
CA ALA A 135 0.14 -1.38 -19.51
C ALA A 135 0.76 -2.75 -19.22
N SER A 136 0.01 -3.62 -18.55
CA SER A 136 0.43 -5.00 -18.23
C SER A 136 0.61 -5.85 -19.50
N GLU A 137 -0.30 -5.76 -20.46
CA GLU A 137 -0.21 -6.46 -21.75
C GLU A 137 0.97 -5.95 -22.59
N LYS A 138 1.21 -4.63 -22.63
CA LYS A 138 2.37 -4.03 -23.31
C LYS A 138 3.68 -4.42 -22.65
N ALA A 139 3.71 -4.52 -21.32
CA ALA A 139 4.88 -4.94 -20.56
C ALA A 139 5.21 -6.42 -20.83
N ALA A 140 4.20 -7.30 -20.95
CA ALA A 140 4.39 -8.72 -21.26
C ALA A 140 5.12 -8.96 -22.60
N GLN A 141 5.01 -8.02 -23.55
CA GLN A 141 5.68 -8.09 -24.85
C GLN A 141 7.11 -7.51 -24.83
N LYS A 142 7.54 -6.87 -23.73
CA LYS A 142 8.83 -6.17 -23.61
C LYS A 142 9.52 -6.54 -22.28
N PRO A 143 10.53 -7.42 -22.27
CA PRO A 143 11.12 -7.95 -21.03
C PRO A 143 11.54 -6.88 -20.00
N LYS A 144 12.19 -5.80 -20.44
CA LYS A 144 12.60 -4.69 -19.56
C LYS A 144 11.42 -3.93 -18.95
N ALA A 145 10.32 -3.79 -19.69
CA ALA A 145 9.11 -3.13 -19.19
C ALA A 145 8.40 -4.02 -18.16
N ALA A 146 8.33 -5.34 -18.37
CA ALA A 146 7.82 -6.29 -17.39
C ALA A 146 8.67 -6.29 -16.10
N GLU A 147 10.00 -6.30 -16.21
CA GLU A 147 10.91 -6.23 -15.06
C GLU A 147 10.71 -4.93 -14.27
N THR A 148 10.57 -3.81 -14.98
CA THR A 148 10.31 -2.49 -14.35
C THR A 148 8.97 -2.52 -13.62
N LEU A 149 7.90 -3.01 -14.26
CA LEU A 149 6.57 -3.07 -13.65
C LEU A 149 6.55 -3.98 -12.42
N LYS A 150 7.27 -5.11 -12.47
CA LYS A 150 7.48 -6.01 -11.34
C LYS A 150 8.23 -5.34 -10.19
N ALA A 151 9.29 -4.56 -10.50
CA ALA A 151 10.04 -3.83 -9.49
C ALA A 151 9.16 -2.77 -8.80
N TYR A 152 8.32 -2.05 -9.56
CA TYR A 152 7.32 -1.13 -9.00
C TYR A 152 6.30 -1.86 -8.11
N TYR A 153 5.75 -2.98 -8.58
CA TYR A 153 4.77 -3.76 -7.83
C TYR A 153 5.34 -4.23 -6.48
N ALA A 154 6.56 -4.77 -6.50
CA ALA A 154 7.25 -5.22 -5.30
C ALA A 154 7.54 -4.05 -4.33
N ALA A 155 8.06 -2.94 -4.84
CA ALA A 155 8.38 -1.76 -4.03
C ALA A 155 7.12 -1.14 -3.39
N ILE A 156 6.02 -1.01 -4.14
CA ILE A 156 4.75 -0.49 -3.63
C ILE A 156 4.21 -1.39 -2.53
N ASN A 157 4.13 -2.72 -2.76
CA ASN A 157 3.62 -3.63 -1.74
C ASN A 157 4.49 -3.65 -0.48
N ALA A 158 5.81 -3.64 -0.62
CA ALA A 158 6.72 -3.56 0.53
C ALA A 158 6.49 -2.28 1.35
N GLU A 159 6.31 -1.14 0.67
CA GLU A 159 6.04 0.14 1.32
C GLU A 159 4.67 0.16 2.00
N ILE A 160 3.63 -0.39 1.36
CA ILE A 160 2.30 -0.53 1.95
C ILE A 160 2.37 -1.40 3.22
N GLU A 161 3.08 -2.53 3.20
CA GLU A 161 3.25 -3.36 4.40
C GLU A 161 4.00 -2.62 5.52
N ASN A 162 5.01 -1.81 5.18
CA ASN A 162 5.69 -0.96 6.16
C ASN A 162 4.73 0.08 6.77
N ILE A 163 3.87 0.72 5.97
CA ILE A 163 2.85 1.65 6.46
C ILE A 163 1.88 0.94 7.41
N LYS A 164 1.35 -0.23 7.01
CA LYS A 164 0.46 -1.04 7.84
C LYS A 164 1.11 -1.41 9.18
N ALA A 165 2.38 -1.82 9.16
CA ALA A 165 3.14 -2.15 10.36
C ALA A 165 3.30 -0.94 11.28
N ASN A 166 3.58 0.24 10.73
CA ASN A 166 3.70 1.48 11.51
C ASN A 166 2.37 1.92 12.11
N ILE A 167 1.25 1.79 11.38
CA ILE A 167 -0.09 2.00 11.92
C ILE A 167 -0.31 1.04 13.10
N LYS A 168 -0.14 -0.27 12.89
CA LYS A 168 -0.36 -1.30 13.93
C LYS A 168 0.48 -1.04 15.18
N LYS A 169 1.76 -0.69 14.98
CA LYS A 169 2.69 -0.35 16.06
C LYS A 169 2.22 0.84 16.89
N GLU A 170 1.76 1.91 16.24
CA GLU A 170 1.27 3.09 16.98
C GLU A 170 -0.04 2.79 17.71
N MET A 171 -0.96 2.08 17.05
CA MET A 171 -2.28 1.75 17.61
C MET A 171 -2.19 0.82 18.81
N ALA A 172 -1.15 -0.03 18.90
CA ALA A 172 -0.90 -0.91 20.03
C ALA A 172 -0.45 -0.17 21.31
N LYS A 173 0.14 1.02 21.19
CA LYS A 173 0.66 1.77 22.34
C LYS A 173 -0.44 2.05 23.35
N SER A 174 -0.14 1.92 24.64
CA SER A 174 -0.98 2.49 25.70
C SER A 174 -1.21 3.95 25.35
N SER A 175 -2.43 4.46 25.57
CA SER A 175 -2.63 5.90 25.48
C SER A 175 -1.56 6.56 26.34
N ALA A 176 -0.91 7.60 25.81
CA ALA A 176 -0.06 8.44 26.63
C ALA A 176 -0.91 8.78 27.86
N ALA A 177 -0.44 8.37 29.05
CA ALA A 177 -1.13 8.66 30.29
C ALA A 177 -1.57 10.11 30.20
N LYS A 178 -2.84 10.40 30.55
CA LYS A 178 -3.27 11.78 30.76
C LYS A 178 -2.14 12.40 31.56
N SER A 179 -1.43 13.32 30.93
CA SER A 179 -0.39 13.97 31.69
C SER A 179 -1.15 14.74 32.74
N ASP A 180 -0.94 14.38 34.00
CA ASP A 180 -1.40 15.16 35.15
C ASP A 180 -0.57 16.46 35.27
N TRP A 181 -0.24 17.09 34.13
CA TRP A 181 0.37 18.41 34.07
C TRP A 181 -0.72 19.46 33.93
#